data_AF-A0A088BBL1-F1
#
_entry.id   AF-A0A088BBL1-F1
#
_cell.length_a   1.000
_cell.length_b   1.000
_cell.length_c   1.000
_cell.angle_alpha   90.00
_cell.angle_beta   90.00
_cell.angle_gamma   90.00
#
_symmetry.space_group_name_H-M   'P 1'
#
loop_
_entity.id
_entity.type
_entity.pdbx_description
1 polymer ?
#
loop_
_entity_poly.entity_id
_entity_poly.type
_entity_poly.pdbx_seq_one_letter_code
_entity_poly.pdbx_strand_id
1 'polypeptide(L)'
;WGATVITSMLSAIPWIGVDIWGGFSVNNATLNRFFSMAIHTHGSGNPLGVGANTDRLPMHPYYIFKDVFYAPNMLGHSDNYIIANPLATPASIVPEWYLLPYYAI
;
A
#
# COMPACT_ATOMS: atom_id res chain seq x y z
N TRP A 1 1.31 12.40 -7.15
CA TRP A 1 0.03 12.76 -7.80
C TRP A 1 -1.16 11.91 -7.34
N GLY A 2 -1.06 10.58 -7.28
CA GLY A 2 -2.16 9.72 -6.77
C GLY A 2 -2.64 10.07 -5.34
N ALA A 3 -1.71 10.40 -4.43
CA ALA A 3 -2.07 10.86 -3.09
C ALA A 3 -2.91 12.14 -3.08
N THR A 4 -2.63 13.08 -3.99
CA THR A 4 -3.39 14.34 -4.14
C THR A 4 -4.82 14.09 -4.62
N VAL A 5 -5.01 13.14 -5.54
CA VAL A 5 -6.34 12.76 -6.02
C VAL A 5 -7.13 12.11 -4.88
N ILE A 6 -6.54 11.14 -4.18
CA ILE A 6 -7.21 10.42 -3.10
C ILE A 6 -7.59 11.35 -1.94
N THR A 7 -6.71 12.27 -1.54
CA THR A 7 -7.03 13.23 -0.47
C THR A 7 -8.06 14.28 -0.91
N SER A 8 -8.09 14.65 -2.19
CA SER A 8 -9.12 15.54 -2.72
C SER A 8 -10.52 14.90 -2.72
N MET A 9 -10.63 13.57 -2.74
CA MET A 9 -11.93 12.89 -2.63
C MET A 9 -12.49 12.94 -1.21
N LEU A 10 -11.63 13.08 -0.18
CA LEU A 10 -12.08 13.17 1.21
C LEU A 10 -12.69 14.54 1.54
N SER A 11 -12.41 15.60 0.77
CA SER A 11 -13.11 16.88 0.92
C SER A 11 -14.56 16.82 0.42
N ALA A 12 -14.96 15.74 -0.24
CA ALA A 12 -16.34 15.51 -0.67
C ALA A 12 -17.27 15.08 0.46
N ILE A 13 -16.74 14.75 1.66
CA ILE A 13 -17.55 14.35 2.83
C ILE A 13 -17.84 15.60 3.67
N PRO A 14 -19.11 16.02 3.79
CA PRO A 14 -19.47 17.14 4.65
C PRO A 14 -19.15 16.81 6.12
N TRP A 15 -18.59 17.77 6.86
CA TRP A 15 -18.34 17.73 8.32
C TRP A 15 -17.19 16.87 8.85
N ILE A 16 -16.61 15.96 8.05
CA ILE A 16 -15.48 15.12 8.47
C ILE A 16 -14.28 15.44 7.60
N GLY A 17 -13.73 16.64 7.80
CA GLY A 17 -12.46 17.03 7.20
C GLY A 17 -11.33 16.86 8.20
N VAL A 18 -10.34 16.04 7.86
CA VAL A 18 -8.93 16.11 8.33
C VAL A 18 -8.52 15.28 9.57
N ASP A 19 -9.40 14.93 10.52
CA ASP A 19 -8.91 14.45 11.83
C ASP A 19 -8.48 12.97 11.95
N ILE A 20 -8.69 12.13 10.93
CA ILE A 20 -8.46 10.66 11.04
C ILE A 20 -6.98 10.28 10.89
N TRP A 21 -6.18 11.10 10.22
CA TRP A 21 -4.83 10.69 9.78
C TRP A 21 -3.70 11.04 10.77
N GLY A 22 -4.03 11.68 11.90
CA GLY A 22 -3.02 12.18 12.85
C GLY A 22 -2.15 13.29 12.24
N GLY A 23 -2.67 13.99 11.22
CA GLY A 23 -2.01 15.01 10.41
C GLY A 23 -2.72 15.16 9.06
N PHE A 24 -2.25 16.08 8.21
CA PHE A 24 -2.89 16.37 6.90
C PHE A 24 -2.65 15.29 5.82
N SER A 25 -1.94 14.21 6.11
CA SER A 25 -1.63 13.16 5.13
C SER A 25 -1.32 11.80 5.77
N VAL A 26 -1.59 10.74 5.01
CA VAL A 26 -1.11 9.38 5.30
C VAL A 26 0.41 9.41 5.34
N ASN A 27 1.00 9.04 6.48
CA ASN A 27 2.45 9.05 6.67
C ASN A 27 2.98 7.67 7.09
N ASN A 28 4.31 7.55 7.12
CA ASN A 28 5.00 6.30 7.46
C ASN A 28 4.65 5.77 8.86
N ALA A 29 4.26 6.65 9.80
CA ALA A 29 3.87 6.23 11.14
C ALA A 29 2.49 5.57 11.16
N THR A 30 1.53 6.04 10.35
CA THR A 30 0.22 5.40 10.19
C THR A 30 0.36 4.03 9.54
N LEU A 31 1.20 3.91 8.51
CA LEU A 31 1.42 2.67 7.75
C LEU A 31 2.05 1.56 8.60
N ASN A 32 3.10 1.90 9.38
CA ASN A 32 3.75 0.95 10.28
C ASN A 32 2.84 0.48 11.43
N ARG A 33 1.94 1.35 11.91
CA ARG A 33 0.96 0.99 12.95
C ARG A 33 -0.08 0.01 12.44
N PHE A 34 -0.64 0.26 11.25
CA PHE A 34 -1.63 -0.65 10.67
C PHE A 34 -1.03 -2.01 10.29
N PHE A 35 0.18 -2.03 9.72
CA PHE A 35 0.84 -3.29 9.35
C PHE A 35 1.20 -4.15 10.57
N SER A 36 1.75 -3.54 11.64
CA SER A 36 2.07 -4.23 12.89
C SER A 36 0.82 -4.80 13.57
N MET A 37 -0.26 -4.03 13.61
CA MET A 37 -1.50 -4.45 14.28
C MET A 37 -2.25 -5.57 13.55
N ALA A 38 -2.17 -5.61 12.22
CA ALA A 38 -2.92 -6.58 11.42
C ALA A 38 -2.26 -7.97 11.33
N ILE A 39 -0.93 -8.04 11.21
CA ILE A 39 -0.25 -9.31 10.86
C ILE A 39 0.71 -9.81 11.95
N HIS A 40 1.34 -8.93 12.74
CA HIS A 40 2.37 -9.38 13.70
C HIS A 40 1.79 -9.98 14.99
N THR A 41 0.57 -9.59 15.38
CA THR A 41 -0.08 -10.07 16.60
C THR A 41 -0.69 -11.46 16.43
N HIS A 42 -1.25 -11.77 15.26
CA HIS A 42 -1.95 -13.03 14.98
C HIS A 42 -1.21 -13.97 14.03
N GLY A 43 -0.20 -13.48 13.28
CA GLY A 43 0.53 -14.25 12.27
C GLY A 43 -0.29 -14.49 11.00
N SER A 44 0.37 -14.99 9.94
CA SER A 44 -0.30 -15.34 8.68
C SER A 44 -1.04 -16.67 8.77
N GLY A 45 -2.14 -16.79 8.03
CA GLY A 45 -2.80 -18.06 7.77
C GLY A 45 -2.01 -18.92 6.78
N ASN A 46 -2.45 -20.17 6.59
CA ASN A 46 -1.93 -21.05 5.54
C ASN A 46 -3.06 -21.46 4.57
N PRO A 47 -2.72 -21.93 3.35
CA PRO A 47 -3.71 -22.34 2.34
C PRO A 47 -4.66 -23.46 2.78
N LEU A 48 -4.30 -24.21 3.83
CA LEU A 48 -5.11 -25.28 4.40
C LEU A 48 -6.11 -24.78 5.46
N GLY A 49 -6.04 -23.50 5.85
CA GLY A 49 -6.96 -22.89 6.82
C GLY A 49 -6.85 -23.45 8.25
N VAL A 50 -5.82 -24.25 8.54
CA VAL A 50 -5.59 -24.87 9.86
C VAL A 50 -4.52 -24.11 10.64
N GLY A 51 -4.39 -24.40 11.94
CA GLY A 51 -3.37 -23.77 12.78
C GLY A 51 -1.94 -23.98 12.24
N ALA A 52 -1.25 -22.89 11.93
CA ALA A 52 0.12 -22.90 11.38
C ALA A 52 1.20 -22.85 12.48
N ASN A 53 0.88 -23.23 13.73
CA ASN A 53 1.80 -23.08 14.86
C ASN A 53 2.85 -24.19 14.94
N THR A 54 2.57 -25.35 14.33
CA THR A 54 3.44 -26.53 14.40
C THR A 54 4.63 -26.47 13.45
N ASP A 55 4.48 -25.78 12.31
CA ASP A 55 5.53 -25.69 11.27
C ASP A 55 5.66 -24.24 10.78
N ARG A 56 6.60 -23.50 11.38
CA ARG A 56 6.89 -22.11 11.03
C ARG A 56 8.35 -21.98 10.64
N LEU A 57 8.58 -21.43 9.45
CA LEU A 57 9.90 -21.05 8.98
C LEU A 57 10.15 -19.55 9.24
N PRO A 58 11.39 -19.16 9.55
CA PRO A 58 11.74 -17.75 9.71
C PRO A 58 11.60 -16.99 8.39
N MET A 59 11.26 -15.70 8.49
CA MET A 59 11.09 -14.81 7.32
C MET A 59 12.36 -14.74 6.47
N HIS A 60 13.51 -14.57 7.11
CA HIS A 60 14.81 -14.62 6.49
C HIS A 60 15.43 -16.01 6.71
N PRO A 61 16.00 -16.65 5.66
CA PRO A 61 16.14 -16.16 4.28
C PRO A 61 14.93 -16.51 3.38
N TYR A 62 14.10 -17.46 3.77
CA TYR A 62 13.21 -18.20 2.87
C TYR A 62 12.17 -17.34 2.13
N TYR A 63 11.46 -16.48 2.86
CA TYR A 63 10.40 -15.66 2.27
C TYR A 63 10.97 -14.40 1.58
N ILE A 64 12.10 -13.89 2.06
CA ILE A 64 12.78 -12.74 1.43
C ILE A 64 13.27 -13.10 0.02
N PHE A 65 13.94 -14.23 -0.16
CA PHE A 65 14.41 -14.64 -1.49
C PHE A 65 13.26 -14.96 -2.46
N LYS A 66 12.16 -15.52 -1.94
CA LYS A 66 10.96 -15.81 -2.72
C LYS A 66 10.37 -14.54 -3.34
N ASP A 67 10.29 -13.45 -2.58
CA ASP A 67 9.52 -12.28 -3.01
C ASP A 67 10.37 -11.26 -3.79
N VAL A 68 11.68 -11.16 -3.53
CA VAL A 68 12.55 -10.11 -4.10
C VAL A 68 13.09 -10.45 -5.49
N PHE A 69 13.35 -11.72 -5.80
CA PHE A 69 14.19 -12.08 -6.96
C PHE A 69 13.45 -12.23 -8.30
N TYR A 70 12.15 -12.49 -8.29
CA TYR A 70 11.49 -12.93 -9.52
C TYR A 70 10.94 -11.79 -10.39
N ALA A 71 10.56 -10.64 -9.80
CA ALA A 71 9.82 -9.60 -10.54
C ALA A 71 9.68 -8.26 -9.79
N PRO A 72 10.77 -7.63 -9.31
CA PRO A 72 10.69 -6.52 -8.35
C PRO A 72 9.89 -5.30 -8.84
N ASN A 73 9.86 -5.06 -10.15
CA ASN A 73 9.24 -3.87 -10.74
C ASN A 73 8.13 -4.21 -11.75
N MET A 74 7.77 -5.48 -11.92
CA MET A 74 6.78 -5.87 -12.94
C MET A 74 5.38 -5.31 -12.69
N LEU A 75 5.05 -5.06 -11.42
CA LEU A 75 3.76 -4.52 -11.00
C LEU A 75 3.82 -3.02 -10.64
N GLY A 76 4.99 -2.40 -10.78
CA GLY A 76 5.20 -0.99 -10.49
C GLY A 76 5.01 -0.12 -11.73
N HIS A 77 4.72 1.16 -11.52
CA HIS A 77 4.61 2.14 -12.59
C HIS A 77 5.96 2.85 -12.81
N SER A 78 6.43 2.94 -14.07
CA SER A 78 7.73 3.56 -14.38
C SER A 78 7.81 5.03 -13.99
N ASP A 79 6.70 5.76 -14.00
CA ASP A 79 6.67 7.18 -13.65
C ASP A 79 6.93 7.42 -12.14
N ASN A 80 6.86 6.37 -11.31
CA ASN A 80 7.22 6.46 -9.89
C ASN A 80 8.75 6.57 -9.68
N TYR A 81 9.57 6.35 -10.71
CA TYR A 81 11.02 6.58 -10.67
C TYR A 81 11.43 7.99 -11.10
N ILE A 82 10.48 8.81 -11.57
CA ILE A 82 10.71 10.21 -11.92
C ILE A 82 10.41 11.08 -10.69
N ILE A 83 11.28 12.04 -10.39
CA ILE A 83 11.06 12.97 -9.28
C ILE A 83 9.76 13.73 -9.49
N ALA A 84 8.91 13.75 -8.47
CA ALA A 84 7.64 14.46 -8.50
C ALA A 84 7.86 15.96 -8.74
N ASN A 85 7.30 16.49 -9.82
CA ASN A 85 7.25 17.91 -10.10
C ASN A 85 5.83 18.43 -9.85
N PRO A 86 5.55 19.24 -8.82
CA PRO A 86 4.21 19.76 -8.52
C PRO A 86 3.58 20.66 -9.60
N LEU A 87 4.38 21.15 -10.56
CA LEU A 87 3.94 22.05 -11.62
C LEU A 87 3.64 21.33 -12.94
N ALA A 88 3.92 20.03 -13.02
CA ALA A 88 3.75 19.25 -14.25
C ALA A 88 3.17 17.86 -13.96
N THR A 89 1.96 17.61 -14.45
CA THR A 89 1.31 16.30 -14.38
C THR A 89 1.81 15.39 -15.50
N PRO A 90 2.28 14.16 -15.21
CA PRO A 90 2.62 13.18 -16.24
C PRO A 90 1.41 12.84 -17.12
N ALA A 91 1.64 12.61 -18.41
CA ALA A 91 0.57 12.25 -19.36
C ALA A 91 0.01 10.83 -19.10
N SER A 92 0.83 9.91 -18.58
CA SER A 92 0.49 8.52 -18.23
C SER A 92 0.18 8.36 -16.74
N ILE A 93 -0.59 9.29 -16.16
CA ILE A 93 -1.00 9.18 -14.76
C ILE A 93 -2.07 8.08 -14.61
N VAL A 94 -1.67 6.98 -13.98
CA VAL A 94 -2.54 5.82 -13.74
C VAL A 94 -2.39 5.43 -12.27
N PRO A 95 -3.49 5.12 -11.56
CA PRO A 95 -3.37 4.62 -10.20
C PRO A 95 -2.77 3.20 -10.20
N GLU A 96 -2.20 2.77 -9.08
CA GLU A 96 -1.67 1.42 -8.95
C GLU A 96 -2.71 0.36 -9.35
N TRP A 97 -2.26 -0.74 -9.93
CA TRP A 97 -3.11 -1.72 -10.64
C TRP A 97 -4.30 -2.23 -9.82
N TYR A 98 -4.16 -2.33 -8.49
CA TYR A 98 -5.21 -2.77 -7.56
C TYR A 98 -6.31 -1.74 -7.33
N LEU A 99 -6.12 -0.48 -7.75
CA LEU A 99 -7.11 0.59 -7.70
C LEU A 99 -7.87 0.78 -9.02
N LEU A 100 -7.37 0.21 -10.13
CA LEU A 100 -8.01 0.31 -11.45
C LEU A 100 -9.49 -0.09 -11.45
N PRO A 101 -9.93 -1.18 -10.77
CA PRO A 101 -11.34 -1.55 -10.75
C PRO A 101 -12.25 -0.48 -10.13
N TYR A 102 -11.75 0.33 -9.20
CA TYR A 102 -12.52 1.37 -8.52
C TYR A 102 -12.44 2.72 -9.22
N TYR A 103 -11.31 2.99 -9.89
CA TYR A 103 -11.12 4.21 -10.68
C TYR A 103 -12.01 4.24 -11.94
N ALA A 104 -12.37 3.07 -12.45
CA ALA A 104 -13.21 2.94 -13.65
C ALA A 104 -14.73 2.98 -13.37
N ILE A 105 -15.15 3.08 -12.10
CA ILE A 105 -16.56 3.15 -11.66
C ILE A 105 -16.98 4.60 -11.54
#